data_AF-A0AAU9PP93-F1
#
_entry.id   AF-A0AAU9PP93-F1
#
_cell.length_a   1.000
_cell.length_b   1.000
_cell.length_c   1.000
_cell.angle_alpha   90.00
_cell.angle_beta   90.00
_cell.angle_gamma   90.00
#
_symmetry.space_group_name_H-M   'P 1'
#
loop_
_entity.id
_entity.type
_entity.pdbx_description
1 polymer ?
#
loop_
_entity_poly.entity_id
_entity_poly.type
_entity_poly.pdbx_seq_one_letter_code
_entity_poly.pdbx_strand_id
1 'polypeptide(L)'
;MQKMVEAFDINDLANDVYEHNFGHRPFQGNIQTLTAADLDRYKVNVWLLSPPCQPYTRQGLQKQSADARAFSFLQILEIIPQLMLPPSMLFVENVVGFETSDTHQKMIQILKENQFVTQEFILSPLQFGVPYSRPRYFCLAKRKPLSFCNPEFNGQLLYVPKPLFGENDNEMLQTCLPIESFLEFVNSKGKNGTFSDEEDSLNKYLVPSNLIERWGSAMDIVYPDSKRCCCFTKSYYRYVKGTGSLLATIMPITRDKTTLEELCLRYFTPREVSNLHSFPKEFEFPEHVTLRQRYALLGNSLSVAVVAPLLHYLFSESS
;
A
#
# COMPACT_ATOMS: atom_id res chain seq x y z
N MET A 1 23.34 0.35 -10.76
CA MET A 1 22.88 1.08 -9.55
C MET A 1 21.56 1.76 -9.88
N GLN A 2 20.48 1.43 -9.18
CA GLN A 2 19.18 2.09 -9.34
C GLN A 2 19.18 3.36 -8.49
N LYS A 3 18.69 4.47 -9.03
CA LYS A 3 18.64 5.77 -8.32
C LYS A 3 17.31 6.45 -8.62
N MET A 4 16.63 6.91 -7.57
CA MET A 4 15.48 7.81 -7.70
C MET A 4 15.98 9.18 -8.18
N VAL A 5 15.44 9.67 -9.30
CA VAL A 5 15.83 10.94 -9.92
C VAL A 5 14.89 12.07 -9.50
N GLU A 6 13.58 11.81 -9.50
CA GLU A 6 12.57 12.76 -9.06
C GLU A 6 11.31 12.04 -8.55
N ALA A 7 10.57 12.69 -7.65
CA ALA A 7 9.26 12.26 -7.15
C ALA A 7 8.23 13.39 -7.35
N PHE A 8 6.96 13.02 -7.55
CA PHE A 8 5.87 13.98 -7.79
C PHE A 8 4.67 13.63 -6.91
N ASP A 9 4.19 14.60 -6.13
CA ASP A 9 2.91 14.49 -5.43
C ASP A 9 2.34 15.90 -5.17
N ILE A 10 1.03 16.06 -5.32
CA ILE A 10 0.34 17.33 -5.06
C ILE A 10 0.11 17.55 -3.55
N ASN A 11 0.19 16.50 -2.74
CA ASN A 11 -0.10 16.54 -1.33
C ASN A 11 1.12 17.03 -0.52
N ASP A 12 1.06 18.29 -0.12
CA ASP A 12 2.08 18.97 0.69
C ASP A 12 2.51 18.17 1.94
N LEU A 13 1.55 17.58 2.63
CA LEU A 13 1.82 16.78 3.82
C LEU A 13 2.53 15.46 3.49
N ALA A 14 2.18 14.81 2.37
CA ALA A 14 2.90 13.63 1.91
C ALA A 14 4.35 13.99 1.54
N ASN A 15 4.54 15.16 0.93
CA ASN A 15 5.87 15.69 0.58
C ASN A 15 6.72 15.99 1.82
N ASP A 16 6.14 16.55 2.89
CA ASP A 16 6.83 16.75 4.17
C ASP A 16 7.34 15.43 4.76
N VAL A 17 6.50 14.40 4.75
CA VAL A 17 6.89 13.06 5.25
C VAL A 17 7.95 12.43 4.36
N TYR A 18 7.82 12.57 3.04
CA TYR A 18 8.83 12.06 2.10
C TYR A 18 10.18 12.74 2.32
N GLU A 19 10.21 14.08 2.36
CA GLU A 19 11.41 14.87 2.57
C GLU A 19 12.10 14.53 3.89
N HIS A 20 11.33 14.37 4.97
CA HIS A 20 11.85 14.01 6.28
C HIS A 20 12.60 12.67 6.29
N ASN A 21 12.12 11.68 5.53
CA ASN A 21 12.70 10.34 5.51
C ASN A 21 13.81 10.16 4.45
N PHE A 22 13.77 10.93 3.37
CA PHE A 22 14.66 10.72 2.22
C PHE A 22 15.57 11.92 1.90
N GLY A 23 15.41 13.04 2.60
CA GLY A 23 16.19 14.27 2.37
C GLY A 23 15.94 14.94 1.02
N HIS A 24 14.87 14.53 0.31
CA HIS A 24 14.49 15.03 -1.01
C HIS A 24 13.01 15.39 -1.00
N ARG A 25 12.66 16.67 -1.22
CA ARG A 25 11.25 17.07 -1.34
C ARG A 25 10.73 16.76 -2.74
N PRO A 26 9.64 15.98 -2.89
CA PRO A 26 9.03 15.78 -4.20
C PRO A 26 8.59 17.11 -4.84
N PHE A 27 8.58 17.15 -6.17
CA PHE A 27 7.98 18.25 -6.91
C PHE A 27 6.48 18.33 -6.61
N GLN A 28 6.08 19.45 -6.01
CA GLN A 28 4.69 19.70 -5.64
C GLN A 28 3.91 20.34 -6.77
N GLY A 29 3.16 19.54 -7.50
CA GLY A 29 2.34 20.03 -8.59
C GLY A 29 1.41 19.00 -9.18
N ASN A 30 0.48 19.46 -10.00
CA ASN A 30 -0.39 18.58 -10.74
C ASN A 30 0.38 17.98 -11.93
N ILE A 31 0.49 16.65 -11.96
CA ILE A 31 1.15 15.91 -13.03
C ILE A 31 0.56 16.17 -14.42
N GLN A 32 -0.68 16.66 -14.51
CA GLN A 32 -1.33 17.07 -15.77
C GLN A 32 -0.62 18.25 -16.46
N THR A 33 0.21 19.00 -15.74
CA THR A 33 0.93 20.15 -16.29
C THR A 33 2.28 19.78 -16.91
N LEU A 34 2.73 18.53 -16.72
CA LEU A 34 4.00 18.05 -17.24
C LEU A 34 3.91 17.83 -18.74
N THR A 35 4.87 18.38 -19.48
CA THR A 35 5.00 18.12 -20.93
C THR A 35 6.02 17.02 -21.21
N ALA A 36 6.03 16.49 -22.43
CA ALA A 36 7.05 15.55 -22.88
C ALA A 36 8.47 16.11 -22.68
N ALA A 37 8.67 17.40 -22.99
CA ALA A 37 9.95 18.07 -22.83
C ALA A 37 10.38 18.20 -21.36
N ASP A 38 9.44 18.39 -20.43
CA ASP A 38 9.75 18.41 -19.00
C ASP A 38 10.20 17.03 -18.51
N LEU A 39 9.53 15.96 -18.96
CA LEU A 39 9.87 14.59 -18.58
C LEU A 39 11.20 14.12 -19.20
N ASP A 40 11.47 14.46 -20.47
CA ASP A 40 12.72 14.11 -21.16
C ASP A 40 13.97 14.70 -20.47
N ARG A 41 13.83 15.84 -19.75
CA ARG A 41 14.95 16.47 -19.01
C ARG A 41 15.50 15.59 -17.88
N TYR A 42 14.66 14.77 -17.26
CA TYR A 42 15.08 13.88 -16.18
C TYR A 42 15.90 12.68 -16.67
N LYS A 43 15.82 12.35 -17.97
CA LYS A 43 16.54 11.22 -18.60
C LYS A 43 16.36 9.90 -17.84
N VAL A 44 15.14 9.66 -17.38
CA VAL A 44 14.75 8.45 -16.64
C VAL A 44 14.24 7.38 -17.59
N ASN A 45 14.49 6.11 -17.25
CA ASN A 45 14.06 4.95 -18.03
C ASN A 45 13.02 4.07 -17.31
N VAL A 46 12.63 4.43 -16.09
CA VAL A 46 11.66 3.69 -15.27
C VAL A 46 10.66 4.68 -14.67
N TRP A 47 9.36 4.39 -14.80
CA TRP A 47 8.31 5.12 -14.08
C TRP A 47 7.61 4.21 -13.07
N LEU A 48 7.45 4.71 -11.84
CA LEU A 48 6.73 4.02 -10.76
C LEU A 48 5.51 4.87 -10.41
N LEU A 49 4.31 4.32 -10.58
CA LEU A 49 3.05 5.08 -10.53
C LEU A 49 2.07 4.40 -9.56
N SER A 50 1.43 5.19 -8.70
CA SER A 50 0.26 4.77 -7.91
C SER A 50 -0.80 5.88 -8.03
N PRO A 51 -1.53 5.93 -9.17
CA PRO A 51 -2.50 6.99 -9.43
C PRO A 51 -3.70 6.93 -8.45
N PRO A 52 -4.42 8.04 -8.25
CA PRO A 52 -5.53 8.08 -7.29
C PRO A 52 -6.64 7.07 -7.63
N CYS A 53 -6.97 6.23 -6.66
CA CYS A 53 -7.90 5.09 -6.81
C CYS A 53 -9.40 5.45 -6.70
N GLN A 54 -9.72 6.70 -6.38
CA GLN A 54 -11.06 7.16 -6.01
C GLN A 54 -12.17 6.92 -7.09
N PRO A 55 -11.90 6.91 -8.41
CA PRO A 55 -12.92 6.61 -9.42
C PRO A 55 -13.37 5.14 -9.44
N TYR A 56 -12.58 4.23 -8.88
CA TYR A 56 -12.74 2.77 -9.08
C TYR A 56 -13.15 2.02 -7.81
N THR A 57 -13.38 2.72 -6.70
CA THR A 57 -13.80 2.09 -5.43
C THR A 57 -15.26 1.67 -5.46
N ARG A 58 -15.59 0.49 -4.89
CA ARG A 58 -16.96 -0.08 -4.83
C ARG A 58 -18.02 0.82 -4.17
N GLN A 59 -17.61 1.83 -3.40
CA GLN A 59 -18.49 2.77 -2.68
C GLN A 59 -18.58 4.16 -3.33
N GLY A 60 -17.87 4.40 -4.44
CA GLY A 60 -17.92 5.66 -5.17
C GLY A 60 -19.06 5.72 -6.19
N LEU A 61 -19.50 6.93 -6.54
CA LEU A 61 -20.27 7.16 -7.78
C LEU A 61 -19.38 6.65 -8.93
N GLN A 62 -19.78 5.58 -9.61
CA GLN A 62 -19.05 4.91 -10.68
C GLN A 62 -18.90 5.80 -11.94
N LYS A 63 -18.28 6.97 -11.79
CA LYS A 63 -18.05 7.93 -12.87
C LYS A 63 -16.84 7.59 -13.75
N GLN A 64 -16.11 6.51 -13.42
CA GLN A 64 -15.03 5.92 -14.23
C GLN A 64 -14.12 7.01 -14.85
N SER A 65 -13.93 7.07 -16.17
CA SER A 65 -13.08 8.07 -16.84
C SER A 65 -13.58 9.52 -16.81
N ALA A 66 -14.82 9.80 -16.40
CA ALA A 66 -15.32 11.17 -16.27
C ALA A 66 -14.83 11.88 -14.98
N ASP A 67 -14.04 11.19 -14.17
CA ASP A 67 -13.42 11.74 -12.96
C ASP A 67 -12.09 12.43 -13.29
N ALA A 68 -11.93 13.70 -12.89
CA ALA A 68 -10.71 14.47 -13.10
C ALA A 68 -9.44 13.79 -12.54
N ARG A 69 -9.61 12.87 -11.57
CA ARG A 69 -8.51 12.09 -10.98
C ARG A 69 -8.04 10.96 -11.90
N ALA A 70 -8.96 10.26 -12.57
CA ALA A 70 -8.65 9.28 -13.62
C ALA A 70 -7.94 9.94 -14.81
N PHE A 71 -8.34 11.17 -15.14
CA PHE A 71 -7.78 11.94 -16.24
C PHE A 71 -6.28 12.22 -16.08
N SER A 72 -5.80 12.53 -14.86
CA SER A 72 -4.37 12.78 -14.61
C SER A 72 -3.46 11.60 -14.99
N PHE A 73 -3.92 10.38 -14.74
CA PHE A 73 -3.18 9.18 -15.05
C PHE A 73 -3.13 8.90 -16.56
N LEU A 74 -4.27 9.02 -17.25
CA LEU A 74 -4.32 8.83 -18.71
C LEU A 74 -3.47 9.84 -19.45
N GLN A 75 -3.47 11.11 -19.04
CA GLN A 75 -2.64 12.15 -19.66
C GLN A 75 -1.14 11.80 -19.59
N ILE A 76 -0.65 11.28 -18.45
CA ILE A 76 0.74 10.85 -18.33
C ILE A 76 1.05 9.69 -19.29
N LEU A 77 0.13 8.74 -19.47
CA LEU A 77 0.31 7.64 -20.42
C LEU A 77 0.27 8.12 -21.88
N GLU A 78 -0.62 9.06 -22.21
CA GLU A 78 -0.75 9.67 -23.54
C GLU A 78 0.47 10.52 -23.93
N ILE A 79 1.30 10.93 -22.97
CA ILE A 79 2.59 11.60 -23.22
C ILE A 79 3.67 10.62 -23.68
N ILE A 80 3.61 9.33 -23.30
CA ILE A 80 4.63 8.32 -23.66
C ILE A 80 5.01 8.32 -25.16
N PRO A 81 4.07 8.29 -26.12
CA PRO A 81 4.41 8.31 -27.55
C PRO A 81 5.04 9.63 -28.02
N GLN A 82 5.00 10.69 -27.22
CA GLN A 82 5.51 12.02 -27.54
C GLN A 82 6.93 12.26 -27.00
N LEU A 83 7.44 11.37 -26.13
CA LEU A 83 8.77 11.47 -25.53
C LEU A 83 9.87 11.16 -26.53
N MET A 84 10.97 11.91 -26.45
CA MET A 84 12.20 11.56 -27.16
C MET A 84 12.90 10.37 -26.49
N LEU A 85 12.82 10.29 -25.15
CA LEU A 85 13.42 9.23 -24.33
C LEU A 85 12.33 8.53 -23.50
N PRO A 86 11.47 7.72 -24.14
CA PRO A 86 10.38 7.06 -23.43
C PRO A 86 10.91 6.03 -22.42
N PRO A 87 10.18 5.79 -21.31
CA PRO A 87 10.59 4.81 -20.31
C PRO A 87 10.69 3.40 -20.93
N SER A 88 11.67 2.63 -20.47
CA SER A 88 11.81 1.22 -20.83
C SER A 88 11.00 0.30 -19.91
N MET A 89 10.64 0.78 -18.72
CA MET A 89 9.85 0.01 -17.75
C MET A 89 8.82 0.90 -17.06
N LEU A 90 7.63 0.34 -16.79
CA LEU A 90 6.63 0.95 -15.92
C LEU A 90 6.21 -0.03 -14.84
N PHE A 91 5.89 0.53 -13.68
CA PHE A 91 5.21 -0.15 -12.58
C PHE A 91 3.99 0.68 -12.21
N VAL A 92 2.82 0.05 -12.20
CA VAL A 92 1.55 0.70 -11.79
C VAL A 92 0.95 -0.09 -10.65
N GLU A 93 0.61 0.56 -9.54
CA GLU A 93 -0.23 0.01 -8.48
C GLU A 93 -1.61 0.68 -8.51
N ASN A 94 -2.67 -0.08 -8.21
CA ASN A 94 -4.01 0.46 -8.03
C ASN A 94 -4.89 -0.44 -7.14
N VAL A 95 -6.12 -0.02 -6.88
CA VAL A 95 -7.12 -0.82 -6.15
C VAL A 95 -7.70 -1.96 -7.00
N VAL A 96 -8.14 -3.03 -6.33
CA VAL A 96 -8.96 -4.06 -6.96
C VAL A 96 -10.26 -3.45 -7.50
N GLY A 97 -10.61 -3.82 -8.72
CA GLY A 97 -11.66 -3.21 -9.54
C GLY A 97 -11.08 -2.36 -10.67
N PHE A 98 -9.84 -1.85 -10.55
CA PHE A 98 -9.18 -1.09 -11.61
C PHE A 98 -9.02 -1.92 -12.89
N GLU A 99 -8.72 -3.21 -12.79
CA GLU A 99 -8.56 -4.16 -13.91
C GLU A 99 -9.83 -4.32 -14.78
N THR A 100 -10.98 -3.87 -14.27
CA THR A 100 -12.25 -3.88 -15.00
C THR A 100 -12.67 -2.51 -15.53
N SER A 101 -11.84 -1.49 -15.30
CA SER A 101 -12.16 -0.10 -15.67
C SER A 101 -11.81 0.21 -17.12
N ASP A 102 -12.49 1.21 -17.67
CA ASP A 102 -12.16 1.83 -18.96
C ASP A 102 -10.74 2.43 -18.99
N THR A 103 -10.27 2.93 -17.85
CA THR A 103 -8.94 3.53 -17.69
C THR A 103 -7.86 2.47 -17.82
N HIS A 104 -8.08 1.29 -17.24
CA HIS A 104 -7.20 0.13 -17.43
C HIS A 104 -7.15 -0.31 -18.89
N GLN A 105 -8.31 -0.44 -19.56
CA GLN A 105 -8.35 -0.81 -20.97
C GLN A 105 -7.54 0.15 -21.84
N LYS A 106 -7.68 1.46 -21.61
CA LYS A 106 -6.88 2.50 -22.29
C LYS A 106 -5.39 2.38 -21.97
N MET A 107 -5.03 2.15 -20.70
CA MET A 107 -3.63 1.96 -20.30
C MET A 107 -3.00 0.78 -21.04
N ILE A 108 -3.65 -0.39 -21.04
CA ILE A 108 -3.14 -1.58 -21.74
C ILE A 108 -3.02 -1.33 -23.25
N GLN A 109 -3.98 -0.63 -23.86
CA GLN A 109 -3.91 -0.26 -25.28
C GLN A 109 -2.71 0.64 -25.58
N ILE A 110 -2.51 1.74 -24.82
CA ILE A 110 -1.39 2.67 -25.00
C ILE A 110 -0.05 1.93 -24.82
N LEU A 111 0.07 1.11 -23.77
CA LEU A 111 1.28 0.33 -23.51
C LEU A 111 1.58 -0.62 -24.68
N LYS A 112 0.57 -1.34 -25.18
CA LYS A 112 0.71 -2.25 -26.33
C LYS A 112 1.16 -1.52 -27.60
N GLU A 113 0.54 -0.39 -27.92
CA GLU A 113 0.90 0.45 -29.08
C GLU A 113 2.33 0.98 -28.98
N ASN A 114 2.81 1.24 -27.76
CA ASN A 114 4.18 1.68 -27.48
C ASN A 114 5.16 0.52 -27.24
N GLN A 115 4.82 -0.69 -27.70
CA GLN A 115 5.68 -1.88 -27.68
C GLN A 115 6.05 -2.39 -26.29
N PHE A 116 5.21 -2.12 -25.28
CA PHE A 116 5.33 -2.74 -23.98
C PHE A 116 4.69 -4.13 -23.97
N VAL A 117 5.34 -5.03 -23.24
CA VAL A 117 4.79 -6.30 -22.78
C VAL A 117 4.44 -6.13 -21.31
N THR A 118 3.27 -6.61 -20.90
CA THR A 118 2.76 -6.45 -19.52
C THR A 118 2.61 -7.79 -18.81
N GLN A 119 2.75 -7.76 -17.48
CA GLN A 119 2.28 -8.81 -16.57
C GLN A 119 1.50 -8.14 -15.44
N GLU A 120 0.30 -8.65 -15.17
CA GLU A 120 -0.62 -8.03 -14.23
C GLU A 120 -0.86 -8.95 -13.04
N PHE A 121 -1.09 -8.36 -11.87
CA PHE A 121 -1.26 -9.10 -10.63
C PHE A 121 -2.35 -8.49 -9.75
N ILE A 122 -3.10 -9.32 -9.02
CA ILE A 122 -3.83 -8.92 -7.81
C ILE A 122 -3.21 -9.66 -6.63
N LEU A 123 -2.51 -8.94 -5.77
CA LEU A 123 -1.76 -9.51 -4.66
C LEU A 123 -2.05 -8.81 -3.34
N SER A 124 -1.91 -9.56 -2.26
CA SER A 124 -2.08 -9.09 -0.88
C SER A 124 -0.84 -9.44 -0.04
N PRO A 125 -0.48 -8.63 0.98
CA PRO A 125 0.65 -8.91 1.87
C PRO A 125 0.59 -10.28 2.57
N LEU A 126 -0.62 -10.83 2.76
CA LEU A 126 -0.85 -12.21 3.22
C LEU A 126 -0.05 -13.27 2.41
N GLN A 127 0.16 -13.04 1.12
CA GLN A 127 0.90 -13.96 0.25
C GLN A 127 2.42 -13.85 0.41
N PHE A 128 2.89 -12.88 1.21
CA PHE A 128 4.28 -12.57 1.49
C PHE A 128 4.58 -12.69 3.00
N GLY A 129 3.77 -13.47 3.74
CA GLY A 129 3.98 -13.75 5.15
C GLY A 129 3.58 -12.63 6.12
N VAL A 130 2.98 -11.54 5.64
CA VAL A 130 2.53 -10.42 6.49
C VAL A 130 1.04 -10.58 6.81
N PRO A 131 0.61 -10.51 8.09
CA PRO A 131 -0.78 -10.75 8.51
C PRO A 131 -1.71 -9.57 8.16
N TYR A 132 -1.64 -9.04 6.96
CA TYR A 132 -2.35 -7.84 6.52
C TYR A 132 -3.08 -8.05 5.19
N SER A 133 -4.41 -8.01 5.24
CA SER A 133 -5.27 -8.12 4.07
C SER A 133 -5.37 -6.78 3.35
N ARG A 134 -4.61 -6.62 2.26
CA ARG A 134 -4.63 -5.43 1.40
C ARG A 134 -4.45 -5.86 -0.06
N PRO A 135 -5.46 -6.48 -0.68
CA PRO A 135 -5.38 -6.84 -2.09
C PRO A 135 -5.30 -5.56 -2.93
N ARG A 136 -4.34 -5.54 -3.86
CA ARG A 136 -4.09 -4.45 -4.81
C ARG A 136 -3.77 -5.01 -6.18
N TYR A 137 -4.17 -4.26 -7.19
CA TYR A 137 -3.81 -4.48 -8.58
C TYR A 137 -2.40 -3.94 -8.82
N PHE A 138 -1.62 -4.66 -9.63
CA PHE A 138 -0.30 -4.26 -10.10
C PHE A 138 -0.18 -4.54 -11.59
N CYS A 139 0.47 -3.65 -12.32
CA CYS A 139 0.89 -3.85 -13.72
C CYS A 139 2.38 -3.57 -13.85
N LEU A 140 3.12 -4.58 -14.27
CA LEU A 140 4.53 -4.46 -14.62
C LEU A 140 4.61 -4.42 -16.14
N ALA A 141 5.33 -3.45 -16.69
CA ALA A 141 5.48 -3.29 -18.13
C ALA A 141 6.96 -3.15 -18.51
N LYS A 142 7.39 -3.88 -19.55
CA LYS A 142 8.72 -3.77 -20.15
C LYS A 142 8.58 -3.43 -21.63
N ARG A 143 9.28 -2.40 -22.09
CA ARG A 143 9.35 -2.01 -23.50
C ARG A 143 10.36 -2.88 -24.21
N LYS A 144 9.99 -3.38 -25.40
CA LYS A 144 10.94 -4.09 -26.27
C LYS A 144 12.19 -3.24 -26.53
N PRO A 145 13.40 -3.84 -26.57
CA PRO A 145 13.67 -5.28 -26.63
C PRO A 145 13.70 -5.99 -25.27
N LEU A 146 13.39 -5.34 -24.16
CA LEU A 146 13.38 -5.99 -22.84
C LEU A 146 12.28 -7.05 -22.73
N SER A 147 12.56 -8.12 -21.99
CA SER A 147 11.64 -9.23 -21.71
C SER A 147 11.59 -9.58 -20.22
N PHE A 148 10.47 -10.15 -19.79
CA PHE A 148 10.34 -10.80 -18.49
C PHE A 148 11.04 -12.15 -18.50
N CYS A 149 11.56 -12.60 -17.35
CA CYS A 149 12.18 -13.91 -17.21
C CYS A 149 11.20 -15.07 -17.43
N ASN A 150 9.90 -14.83 -17.18
CA ASN A 150 8.82 -15.81 -17.34
C ASN A 150 7.79 -15.30 -18.38
N PRO A 151 8.10 -15.33 -19.69
CA PRO A 151 7.27 -14.73 -20.73
C PRO A 151 5.93 -15.44 -20.96
N GLU A 152 5.75 -16.65 -20.45
CA GLU A 152 4.49 -17.41 -20.52
C GLU A 152 3.33 -16.70 -19.80
N PHE A 153 3.63 -15.83 -18.82
CA PHE A 153 2.64 -15.04 -18.08
C PHE A 153 2.31 -13.69 -18.73
N ASN A 154 2.93 -13.36 -19.86
CA ASN A 154 2.69 -12.08 -20.54
C ASN A 154 1.21 -11.92 -20.94
N GLY A 155 0.66 -10.74 -20.66
CA GLY A 155 -0.73 -10.39 -20.94
C GLY A 155 -1.76 -11.10 -20.05
N GLN A 156 -1.32 -11.72 -18.95
CA GLN A 156 -2.20 -12.39 -17.98
C GLN A 156 -2.34 -11.60 -16.68
N LEU A 157 -3.50 -11.74 -16.04
CA LEU A 157 -3.77 -11.28 -14.68
C LEU A 157 -3.62 -12.44 -13.69
N LEU A 158 -2.63 -12.36 -12.82
CA LEU A 158 -2.28 -13.39 -11.86
C LEU A 158 -2.76 -13.05 -10.44
N TYR A 159 -3.24 -14.05 -9.71
CA TYR A 159 -3.69 -13.89 -8.32
C TYR A 159 -2.70 -14.46 -7.31
N VAL A 160 -1.58 -14.99 -7.79
CA VAL A 160 -0.50 -15.58 -7.00
C VAL A 160 0.84 -15.08 -7.52
N PRO A 161 1.85 -14.89 -6.65
CA PRO A 161 3.16 -14.38 -7.05
C PRO A 161 4.06 -15.46 -7.69
N LYS A 162 3.49 -16.42 -8.44
CA LYS A 162 4.23 -17.55 -9.04
C LYS A 162 5.46 -17.11 -9.87
N PRO A 163 5.39 -16.08 -10.73
CA PRO A 163 6.55 -15.65 -11.52
C PRO A 163 7.73 -15.13 -10.69
N LEU A 164 7.49 -14.74 -9.42
CA LEU A 164 8.51 -14.14 -8.56
C LEU A 164 9.34 -15.21 -7.84
N PHE A 165 8.76 -16.38 -7.58
CA PHE A 165 9.33 -17.41 -6.70
C PHE A 165 9.60 -18.77 -7.38
N GLY A 166 9.11 -18.99 -8.61
CA GLY A 166 9.34 -20.22 -9.37
C GLY A 166 8.50 -21.42 -8.90
N GLU A 167 8.70 -22.61 -9.50
CA GLU A 167 7.91 -23.84 -9.27
C GLU A 167 8.17 -24.55 -7.93
N ASN A 168 8.85 -23.93 -6.96
CA ASN A 168 8.94 -24.47 -5.59
C ASN A 168 7.63 -24.24 -4.82
N ASP A 169 6.51 -24.61 -5.46
CA ASP A 169 5.11 -24.37 -5.11
C ASP A 169 4.65 -25.13 -3.85
N ASN A 170 5.43 -26.05 -3.29
CA ASN A 170 4.97 -26.92 -2.20
C ASN A 170 5.33 -26.48 -0.77
N GLU A 171 6.20 -25.48 -0.57
CA GLU A 171 6.61 -25.06 0.79
C GLU A 171 6.30 -23.59 1.15
N MET A 172 5.85 -22.75 0.19
CA MET A 172 5.79 -21.29 0.38
C MET A 172 4.39 -20.67 0.42
N LEU A 173 3.38 -21.39 0.91
CA LEU A 173 2.35 -20.71 1.71
C LEU A 173 3.04 -20.27 3.02
N GLN A 174 3.88 -19.23 2.93
CA GLN A 174 4.58 -18.64 4.07
C GLN A 174 3.51 -18.37 5.11
N THR A 175 3.52 -19.18 6.17
CA THR A 175 2.55 -19.02 7.24
C THR A 175 2.75 -17.60 7.77
N CYS A 176 1.71 -16.77 7.64
CA CYS A 176 1.79 -15.39 8.10
C CYS A 176 2.29 -15.35 9.55
N LEU A 177 3.24 -14.45 9.81
CA LEU A 177 3.65 -14.15 11.17
C LEU A 177 2.45 -13.67 11.99
N PRO A 178 2.39 -13.96 13.30
CA PRO A 178 1.34 -13.41 14.15
C PRO A 178 1.45 -11.88 14.26
N ILE A 179 0.32 -11.20 14.48
CA ILE A 179 0.26 -9.74 14.60
C ILE A 179 1.24 -9.21 15.66
N GLU A 180 1.49 -9.94 16.74
CA GLU A 180 2.44 -9.58 17.80
C GLU A 180 3.86 -9.28 17.27
N SER A 181 4.25 -9.89 16.14
CA SER A 181 5.55 -9.62 15.49
C SER A 181 5.66 -8.22 14.88
N PHE A 182 4.54 -7.49 14.79
CA PHE A 182 4.43 -6.15 14.19
C PHE A 182 4.02 -5.08 15.21
N LEU A 183 3.78 -5.47 16.48
CA LEU A 183 3.41 -4.55 17.55
C LEU A 183 4.62 -3.81 18.09
N GLU A 184 4.45 -2.54 18.46
CA GLU A 184 5.48 -1.78 19.19
C GLU A 184 5.49 -2.19 20.67
N PHE A 185 4.30 -2.38 21.21
CA PHE A 185 4.07 -2.71 22.61
C PHE A 185 3.80 -4.20 22.73
N VAL A 186 4.87 -5.00 22.76
CA VAL A 186 4.75 -6.41 23.12
C VAL A 186 4.67 -6.47 24.64
N ASN A 187 3.63 -7.14 25.17
CA ASN A 187 3.39 -7.28 26.60
C ASN A 187 4.67 -7.73 27.33
N SER A 188 5.40 -6.77 27.89
CA SER A 188 6.55 -7.00 28.74
C SER A 188 6.04 -7.37 30.13
N LYS A 189 5.36 -8.51 30.25
CA LYS A 189 5.16 -9.15 31.55
C LYS A 189 6.54 -9.66 32.01
N GLY A 190 7.41 -8.78 32.51
CA GLY A 190 8.66 -9.25 33.12
C GLY A 190 9.85 -8.30 33.34
N LYS A 191 9.83 -7.00 33.02
CA LYS A 191 10.95 -6.13 33.41
C LYS A 191 10.50 -4.78 33.95
N ASN A 192 10.97 -4.50 35.17
CA ASN A 192 10.80 -3.28 35.94
C ASN A 192 11.34 -2.04 35.17
N GLY A 193 10.56 -1.51 34.24
CA GLY A 193 10.74 -0.21 33.62
C GLY A 193 9.67 0.75 34.09
N THR A 194 9.99 2.03 34.18
CA THR A 194 9.10 3.13 34.58
C THR A 194 7.83 3.18 33.72
N PHE A 195 6.70 2.75 34.28
CA PHE A 195 5.40 2.52 33.61
C PHE A 195 4.64 3.78 33.17
N SER A 196 4.93 4.98 33.70
CA SER A 196 4.04 6.14 33.54
C SER A 196 3.93 6.65 32.10
N ASP A 197 5.04 6.70 31.37
CA ASP A 197 5.08 7.39 30.08
C ASP A 197 4.59 6.50 28.91
N GLU A 198 4.77 5.17 29.05
CA GLU A 198 4.28 4.18 28.07
C GLU A 198 2.75 4.01 28.17
N GLU A 199 2.21 4.02 29.38
CA GLU A 199 0.77 3.84 29.65
C GLU A 199 -0.03 5.06 29.14
N ASP A 200 0.47 6.28 29.37
CA ASP A 200 -0.13 7.52 28.82
C ASP A 200 -0.06 7.59 27.30
N SER A 201 1.01 7.07 26.68
CA SER A 201 1.13 7.04 25.22
C SER A 201 0.15 6.04 24.57
N LEU A 202 -0.21 4.95 25.26
CA LEU A 202 -1.15 3.96 24.75
C LEU A 202 -2.61 4.39 24.90
N ASN A 203 -2.93 5.14 25.97
CA ASN A 203 -4.29 5.60 26.29
C ASN A 203 -4.95 6.37 25.14
N LYS A 204 -4.18 7.13 24.34
CA LYS A 204 -4.70 7.88 23.18
C LYS A 204 -5.20 7.01 22.01
N TYR A 205 -4.89 5.71 22.03
CA TYR A 205 -5.31 4.74 21.02
C TYR A 205 -6.47 3.86 21.49
N LEU A 206 -6.90 3.96 22.76
CA LEU A 206 -8.04 3.20 23.26
C LEU A 206 -9.31 3.58 22.50
N VAL A 207 -10.15 2.58 22.23
CA VAL A 207 -11.46 2.79 21.62
C VAL A 207 -12.42 3.23 22.72
N PRO A 208 -13.03 4.43 22.61
CA PRO A 208 -13.99 4.91 23.60
C PRO A 208 -15.20 3.96 23.76
N SER A 209 -15.65 3.72 25.00
CA SER A 209 -16.74 2.79 25.32
C SER A 209 -18.03 3.09 24.56
N ASN A 210 -18.37 4.38 24.36
CA ASN A 210 -19.54 4.78 23.59
C ASN A 210 -19.49 4.33 22.10
N LEU A 211 -18.30 4.15 21.53
CA LEU A 211 -18.14 3.57 20.19
C LEU A 211 -18.30 2.05 20.22
N ILE A 212 -17.84 1.39 21.28
CA ILE A 212 -17.98 -0.06 21.48
C ILE A 212 -19.47 -0.41 21.63
N GLU A 213 -20.19 0.27 22.51
CA GLU A 213 -21.64 0.09 22.70
C GLU A 213 -22.43 0.27 21.41
N ARG A 214 -22.07 1.29 20.62
CA ARG A 214 -22.81 1.65 19.40
C ARG A 214 -22.46 0.79 18.18
N TRP A 215 -21.20 0.39 18.05
CA TRP A 215 -20.67 -0.20 16.82
C TRP A 215 -19.93 -1.52 17.01
N GLY A 216 -19.89 -2.08 18.22
CA GLY A 216 -19.11 -3.28 18.55
C GLY A 216 -19.37 -4.47 17.63
N SER A 217 -20.63 -4.71 17.25
CA SER A 217 -21.01 -5.79 16.31
C SER A 217 -20.47 -5.63 14.88
N ALA A 218 -20.01 -4.43 14.52
CA ALA A 218 -19.43 -4.11 13.22
C ALA A 218 -17.91 -3.91 13.26
N MET A 219 -17.28 -4.09 14.43
CA MET A 219 -15.84 -4.01 14.59
C MET A 219 -15.19 -5.33 14.19
N ASP A 220 -14.14 -5.25 13.37
CA ASP A 220 -13.25 -6.39 13.13
C ASP A 220 -12.18 -6.39 14.23
N ILE A 221 -12.29 -7.32 15.17
CA ILE A 221 -11.39 -7.41 16.33
C ILE A 221 -10.37 -8.50 16.08
N VAL A 222 -9.11 -8.16 16.26
CA VAL A 222 -7.97 -9.08 16.15
C VAL A 222 -7.21 -9.13 17.45
N TYR A 223 -6.43 -10.18 17.60
CA TYR A 223 -5.63 -10.48 18.78
C TYR A 223 -4.14 -10.58 18.40
N PRO A 224 -3.21 -10.42 19.35
CA PRO A 224 -1.77 -10.59 19.09
C PRO A 224 -1.38 -11.89 18.35
N ASP A 225 -2.06 -13.01 18.62
CA ASP A 225 -1.84 -14.32 17.97
C ASP A 225 -2.53 -14.46 16.60
N SER A 226 -3.35 -13.48 16.21
CA SER A 226 -4.06 -13.50 14.94
C SER A 226 -3.08 -13.40 13.77
N LYS A 227 -3.37 -14.12 12.69
CA LYS A 227 -2.55 -14.17 11.46
C LYS A 227 -3.12 -13.35 10.31
N ARG A 228 -4.07 -12.45 10.62
CA ARG A 228 -4.75 -11.57 9.66
C ARG A 228 -5.37 -10.38 10.37
N CYS A 229 -5.17 -9.18 9.81
CA CYS A 229 -6.01 -8.01 10.02
C CYS A 229 -6.55 -7.45 8.68
N CYS A 230 -7.61 -6.65 8.76
CA CYS A 230 -8.25 -5.96 7.64
C CYS A 230 -7.40 -4.80 7.12
N CYS A 231 -7.69 -4.39 5.87
CA CYS A 231 -7.08 -3.24 5.21
C CYS A 231 -7.29 -1.96 6.03
N PHE A 232 -6.22 -1.22 6.32
CA PHE A 232 -6.32 0.12 6.89
C PHE A 232 -6.62 1.11 5.76
N THR A 233 -7.70 1.86 5.93
CA THR A 233 -8.13 2.92 5.00
C THR A 233 -7.71 4.28 5.53
N LYS A 234 -7.74 5.31 4.68
CA LYS A 234 -7.46 6.70 5.09
C LYS A 234 -8.34 7.23 6.23
N SER A 235 -9.45 6.55 6.52
CA SER A 235 -10.41 6.93 7.55
C SER A 235 -10.26 6.12 8.84
N TYR A 236 -9.24 5.26 8.93
CA TYR A 236 -8.87 4.59 10.18
C TYR A 236 -8.62 5.63 11.28
N TYR A 237 -8.88 5.27 12.54
CA TYR A 237 -8.92 6.18 13.71
C TYR A 237 -10.08 7.19 13.73
N ARG A 238 -10.67 7.56 12.57
CA ARG A 238 -11.86 8.42 12.52
C ARG A 238 -13.17 7.63 12.63
N TYR A 239 -13.25 6.49 11.97
CA TYR A 239 -14.40 5.59 12.05
C TYR A 239 -13.92 4.19 12.43
N VAL A 240 -14.78 3.44 13.11
CA VAL A 240 -14.52 2.05 13.56
C VAL A 240 -15.03 1.00 12.58
N LYS A 241 -16.04 1.34 11.77
CA LYS A 241 -16.66 0.40 10.83
C LYS A 241 -15.94 0.44 9.49
N GLY A 242 -15.41 -0.71 9.05
CA GLY A 242 -14.92 -0.91 7.69
C GLY A 242 -13.66 -0.12 7.33
N THR A 243 -12.89 0.35 8.32
CA THR A 243 -11.69 1.17 8.10
C THR A 243 -10.38 0.47 8.46
N GLY A 244 -10.45 -0.69 9.11
CA GLY A 244 -9.32 -1.49 9.59
C GLY A 244 -9.71 -2.28 10.85
N SER A 245 -8.88 -3.23 11.27
CA SER A 245 -9.11 -3.99 12.50
C SER A 245 -8.77 -3.18 13.75
N LEU A 246 -9.32 -3.59 14.89
CA LEU A 246 -8.95 -3.11 16.23
C LEU A 246 -8.24 -4.24 16.99
N LEU A 247 -7.26 -3.90 17.82
CA LEU A 247 -6.51 -4.87 18.60
C LEU A 247 -7.13 -5.02 20.00
N ALA A 248 -7.46 -6.24 20.39
CA ALA A 248 -7.73 -6.59 21.78
C ALA A 248 -6.41 -6.70 22.55
N THR A 249 -6.26 -5.92 23.62
CA THR A 249 -5.04 -5.91 24.44
C THR A 249 -5.09 -6.97 25.54
N ILE A 250 -6.29 -7.36 25.96
CA ILE A 250 -6.53 -8.44 26.91
C ILE A 250 -6.96 -9.70 26.16
N MET A 251 -6.18 -10.76 26.32
CA MET A 251 -6.49 -12.09 25.81
C MET A 251 -7.36 -12.84 26.81
N PRO A 252 -8.65 -13.10 26.54
CA PRO A 252 -9.48 -13.87 27.45
C PRO A 252 -9.10 -15.36 27.43
N ILE A 253 -9.22 -16.02 28.59
CA ILE A 253 -9.03 -17.48 28.72
C ILE A 253 -10.07 -18.24 27.87
N THR A 254 -11.27 -17.68 27.74
CA THR A 254 -12.34 -18.18 26.85
C THR A 254 -12.97 -17.01 26.11
N ARG A 255 -12.82 -16.95 24.78
CA ARG A 255 -13.32 -15.86 23.92
C ARG A 255 -14.84 -15.66 23.99
N ASP A 256 -15.59 -16.71 24.36
CA ASP A 256 -17.06 -16.69 24.35
C ASP A 256 -17.71 -16.09 25.62
N LYS A 257 -16.92 -15.76 26.65
CA LYS A 257 -17.45 -15.29 27.96
C LYS A 257 -17.06 -13.86 28.34
N THR A 258 -16.38 -13.14 27.44
CA THR A 258 -15.79 -11.83 27.72
C THR A 258 -16.57 -10.73 27.01
N THR A 259 -16.89 -9.65 27.69
CA THR A 259 -17.54 -8.48 27.08
C THR A 259 -16.54 -7.69 26.24
N LEU A 260 -17.01 -6.88 25.28
CA LEU A 260 -16.10 -6.11 24.42
C LEU A 260 -15.32 -5.05 25.22
N GLU A 261 -15.92 -4.55 26.29
CA GLU A 261 -15.33 -3.60 27.22
C GLU A 261 -14.14 -4.21 27.97
N GLU A 262 -14.23 -5.50 28.33
CA GLU A 262 -13.17 -6.26 29.01
C GLU A 262 -11.97 -6.57 28.09
N LEU A 263 -12.11 -6.45 26.77
CA LEU A 263 -11.01 -6.69 25.82
C LEU A 263 -10.03 -5.51 25.73
N CYS A 264 -10.40 -4.34 26.29
CA CYS A 264 -9.63 -3.10 26.21
C CYS A 264 -9.14 -2.83 24.78
N LEU A 265 -10.10 -2.66 23.86
CA LEU A 265 -9.84 -2.48 22.44
C LEU A 265 -9.05 -1.19 22.18
N ARG A 266 -8.05 -1.28 21.30
CA ARG A 266 -7.30 -0.12 20.80
C ARG A 266 -7.14 -0.12 19.29
N TYR A 267 -6.93 1.05 18.73
CA TYR A 267 -6.39 1.18 17.39
C TYR A 267 -4.92 0.71 17.36
N PHE A 268 -4.49 0.16 16.23
CA PHE A 268 -3.07 0.00 15.94
C PHE A 268 -2.44 1.38 15.86
N THR A 269 -1.26 1.57 16.43
CA THR A 269 -0.56 2.86 16.33
C THR A 269 -0.12 3.12 14.89
N PRO A 270 0.25 4.37 14.52
CA PRO A 270 0.81 4.63 13.20
C PRO A 270 2.04 3.77 12.87
N ARG A 271 2.92 3.52 13.84
CA ARG A 271 4.13 2.72 13.62
C ARG A 271 3.82 1.22 13.51
N GLU A 272 2.84 0.69 14.22
CA GLU A 272 2.33 -0.68 14.01
C GLU A 272 1.68 -0.84 12.63
N VAL A 273 0.90 0.14 12.18
CA VAL A 273 0.36 0.16 10.81
C VAL A 273 1.50 0.24 9.78
N SER A 274 2.53 1.08 10.01
CA SER A 274 3.72 1.12 9.16
C SER A 274 4.47 -0.22 9.11
N ASN A 275 4.55 -0.95 10.24
CA ASN A 275 5.15 -2.29 10.30
C ASN A 275 4.35 -3.29 9.44
N LEU A 276 3.02 -3.26 9.51
CA LEU A 276 2.14 -4.09 8.67
C LEU A 276 2.21 -3.73 7.18
N HIS A 277 2.58 -2.49 6.85
CA HIS A 277 2.95 -2.07 5.50
C HIS A 277 4.42 -2.39 5.14
N SER A 278 5.19 -2.92 6.09
CA SER A 278 6.61 -3.26 5.99
C SER A 278 7.53 -2.07 5.67
N PHE A 279 7.19 -0.89 6.19
CA PHE A 279 8.12 0.24 6.18
C PHE A 279 9.35 -0.05 7.05
N PRO A 280 10.54 0.50 6.70
CA PRO A 280 11.73 0.43 7.54
C PRO A 280 11.49 0.92 8.97
N LYS A 281 12.30 0.46 9.91
CA LYS A 281 12.16 0.83 11.33
C LYS A 281 12.42 2.32 11.56
N GLU A 282 13.30 2.87 10.74
CA GLU A 282 13.75 4.26 10.72
C GLU A 282 12.72 5.19 10.07
N PHE A 283 11.64 4.65 9.48
CA PHE A 283 10.59 5.48 8.91
C PHE A 283 9.80 6.20 10.01
N GLU A 284 9.79 7.53 9.95
CA GLU A 284 9.19 8.40 10.95
C GLU A 284 8.30 9.48 10.34
N PHE A 285 7.41 10.04 11.15
CA PHE A 285 6.57 11.17 10.76
C PHE A 285 7.11 12.44 11.42
N PRO A 286 7.19 13.57 10.69
CA PRO A 286 7.53 14.86 11.29
C PRO A 286 6.58 15.22 12.44
N GLU A 287 7.08 16.00 13.40
CA GLU A 287 6.35 16.36 14.62
C GLU A 287 5.04 17.09 14.34
N HIS A 288 4.99 17.95 13.31
CA HIS A 288 3.80 18.72 12.95
C HIS A 288 2.69 17.88 12.32
N VAL A 289 2.99 16.65 11.85
CA VAL A 289 2.00 15.76 11.25
C VAL A 289 1.13 15.14 12.35
N THR A 290 -0.12 15.57 12.43
CA THR A 290 -1.07 15.12 13.46
C THR A 290 -1.39 13.63 13.34
N LEU A 291 -1.83 13.02 14.44
CA LEU A 291 -2.14 11.58 14.47
C LEU A 291 -3.13 11.14 13.37
N ARG A 292 -4.20 11.91 13.17
CA ARG A 292 -5.20 11.63 12.14
C ARG A 292 -4.64 11.73 10.72
N GLN A 293 -3.72 12.66 10.50
CA GLN A 293 -3.02 12.82 9.23
C GLN A 293 -2.09 11.63 8.94
N ARG A 294 -1.36 11.13 9.96
CA ARG A 294 -0.51 9.93 9.84
C ARG A 294 -1.32 8.72 9.35
N TYR A 295 -2.47 8.44 9.97
CA TYR A 295 -3.35 7.35 9.52
C TYR A 295 -3.92 7.56 8.11
N ALA A 296 -4.24 8.81 7.75
CA ALA A 296 -4.73 9.11 6.40
C ALA A 296 -3.67 8.81 5.33
N LEU A 297 -2.41 9.20 5.58
CA LEU A 297 -1.27 8.91 4.70
C LEU A 297 -1.00 7.40 4.60
N LEU A 298 -0.94 6.69 5.73
CA LEU A 298 -0.73 5.23 5.75
C LEU A 298 -1.85 4.48 5.05
N GLY A 299 -3.10 4.88 5.26
CA GLY A 299 -4.26 4.28 4.60
C GLY A 299 -4.23 4.39 3.08
N ASN A 300 -3.60 5.45 2.54
CA ASN A 300 -3.37 5.63 1.10
C ASN A 300 -2.07 4.98 0.59
N SER A 301 -1.19 4.53 1.49
CA SER A 301 0.14 4.05 1.11
C SER A 301 0.15 2.62 0.52
N LEU A 302 1.31 2.17 0.07
CA LEU A 302 1.56 0.85 -0.50
C LEU A 302 2.06 -0.12 0.57
N SER A 303 2.04 -1.42 0.26
CA SER A 303 2.72 -2.42 1.08
C SER A 303 4.09 -2.74 0.48
N VAL A 304 5.16 -2.38 1.19
CA VAL A 304 6.55 -2.62 0.74
C VAL A 304 6.83 -4.11 0.56
N ALA A 305 6.25 -4.97 1.41
CA ALA A 305 6.37 -6.43 1.29
C ALA A 305 5.88 -7.00 -0.05
N VAL A 306 4.98 -6.30 -0.75
CA VAL A 306 4.47 -6.72 -2.07
C VAL A 306 5.23 -6.01 -3.18
N VAL A 307 5.44 -4.69 -3.03
CA VAL A 307 6.06 -3.85 -4.05
C VAL A 307 7.53 -4.22 -4.27
N ALA A 308 8.31 -4.45 -3.20
CA ALA A 308 9.74 -4.73 -3.35
C ALA A 308 10.03 -6.00 -4.15
N PRO A 309 9.41 -7.17 -3.89
CA PRO A 309 9.57 -8.36 -4.72
C PRO A 309 9.14 -8.16 -6.18
N LEU A 310 8.05 -7.43 -6.42
CA LEU A 310 7.61 -7.12 -7.78
C LEU A 310 8.59 -6.20 -8.52
N LEU A 311 9.17 -5.20 -7.85
CA LEU A 311 10.20 -4.35 -8.44
C LEU A 311 11.48 -5.14 -8.73
N HIS A 312 11.90 -6.04 -7.84
CA HIS A 312 13.00 -6.97 -8.11
C HIS A 312 12.73 -7.81 -9.37
N TYR A 313 11.52 -8.32 -9.53
CA TYR A 313 11.11 -9.06 -10.73
C TYR A 313 11.02 -8.18 -11.98
N LEU A 314 10.54 -6.93 -11.87
CA LEU A 314 10.53 -5.98 -12.98
C LEU A 314 11.96 -5.67 -13.45
N PHE A 315 12.92 -5.54 -12.53
CA PHE A 315 14.29 -5.18 -12.85
C PHE A 315 15.18 -6.36 -13.22
N SER A 316 14.72 -7.61 -13.08
CA SER A 316 15.51 -8.77 -13.49
C SER A 316 15.62 -8.85 -15.01
N GLU A 317 16.80 -9.22 -15.52
CA GLU A 317 17.01 -9.44 -16.95
C GLU A 317 16.68 -10.89 -17.31
N SER A 318 16.08 -11.12 -18.47
CA SER A 318 15.98 -12.47 -19.03
C SER A 318 17.38 -12.92 -19.45
N SER A 319 17.81 -14.09 -18.97
CA SER A 319 19.06 -14.73 -19.38
C SER A 319 19.10 -15.04 -20.87
#